data_AF-A0A3S9B4J0-F1
#
_entry.id   AF-A0A3S9B4J0-F1
#
_cell.length_a   1.000
_cell.length_b   1.000
_cell.length_c   1.000
_cell.angle_alpha   90.00
_cell.angle_beta   90.00
_cell.angle_gamma   90.00
#
_symmetry.space_group_name_H-M   'P 1'
#
loop_
_entity.id
_entity.type
_entity.pdbx_description
1 polymer ?
#
loop_
_entity_poly.entity_id
_entity_poly.type
_entity_poly.pdbx_seq_one_letter_code
_entity_poly.pdbx_strand_id
1 'polypeptide(L)'
;MLGKSDRETIDNMKKALDGYRQRDNERGAPTDVESYAKFGDDLPDLIKPHVAEISNDPFFNKMAAKALERGMPVKEFQATVTDFMNYAAEAGFLEPPVDVEAEKAALTPENAKHLPAAEQKVAREQRMNDNFAWLDQLAARSDGTGIPSDVADYAKTMLGDSAKGHMLIEFMRAQSGGGQGPLPGDGGKVTGDARAELQRRSALPENTPGDAKFDKACHDKLMADYQKLIP
;
A
#
# COMPACT_ATOMS: atom_id res chain seq x y z
N MET A 1 10.30 -58.10 8.25
CA MET A 1 11.41 -58.30 7.28
C MET A 1 11.77 -59.78 7.15
N LEU A 2 11.79 -60.57 8.23
CA LEU A 2 11.99 -62.02 8.15
C LEU A 2 10.67 -62.75 7.85
N GLY A 3 10.70 -63.67 6.90
CA GLY A 3 9.61 -64.61 6.58
C GLY A 3 9.81 -65.97 7.26
N LYS A 4 8.83 -66.87 7.17
CA LYS A 4 8.88 -68.21 7.77
C LYS A 4 9.85 -69.16 7.04
N SER A 5 10.34 -68.73 5.88
CA SER A 5 11.40 -69.37 5.11
C SER A 5 12.36 -68.33 4.54
N ASP A 6 13.53 -68.77 4.10
CA ASP A 6 14.51 -67.91 3.44
C ASP A 6 13.93 -67.25 2.17
N ARG A 7 13.09 -67.98 1.44
CA ARG A 7 12.41 -67.49 0.23
C ARG A 7 11.43 -66.36 0.55
N GLU A 8 10.64 -66.55 1.60
CA GLU A 8 9.69 -65.54 2.07
C GLU A 8 10.39 -64.32 2.69
N THR A 9 11.56 -64.51 3.29
CA THR A 9 12.44 -63.41 3.74
C THR A 9 12.95 -62.58 2.57
N ILE A 10 13.44 -63.24 1.51
CA ILE A 10 13.92 -62.57 0.29
C ILE A 10 12.78 -61.78 -0.38
N ASP A 11 11.59 -62.37 -0.48
CA ASP A 11 10.41 -61.68 -1.05
C ASP A 11 10.00 -60.47 -0.20
N ASN A 12 10.05 -60.58 1.13
CA ASN A 12 9.78 -59.45 2.03
C ASN A 12 10.83 -58.34 1.91
N MET A 13 12.10 -58.68 1.76
CA MET A 13 13.18 -57.70 1.51
C MET A 13 13.01 -57.01 0.17
N LYS A 14 12.69 -57.76 -0.89
CA LYS A 14 12.41 -57.20 -2.21
C LYS A 14 11.22 -56.25 -2.16
N LYS A 15 10.11 -56.65 -1.53
CA LYS A 15 8.92 -55.81 -1.37
C LYS A 15 9.22 -54.51 -0.59
N ALA A 16 10.05 -54.57 0.44
CA ALA A 16 10.48 -53.38 1.17
C ALA A 16 11.33 -52.45 0.29
N LEU A 17 12.30 -53.00 -0.46
CA LEU A 17 13.14 -52.24 -1.38
C LEU A 17 12.32 -51.59 -2.51
N ASP A 18 11.39 -52.35 -3.10
CA ASP A 18 10.49 -51.85 -4.13
C ASP A 18 9.58 -50.75 -3.57
N GLY A 19 9.09 -50.88 -2.33
CA GLY A 19 8.36 -49.82 -1.63
C GLY A 19 9.18 -48.55 -1.41
N TYR A 20 10.47 -48.66 -1.06
CA TYR A 20 11.37 -47.51 -0.95
C TYR A 20 11.61 -46.85 -2.31
N ARG A 21 11.88 -47.64 -3.36
CA ARG A 21 12.05 -47.13 -4.72
C ARG A 21 10.80 -46.47 -5.27
N GLN A 22 9.64 -47.05 -4.98
CA GLN A 22 8.35 -46.47 -5.37
C GLN A 22 8.12 -45.15 -4.63
N ARG A 23 8.34 -45.10 -3.31
CA ARG A 23 8.26 -43.86 -2.53
C ARG A 23 9.24 -42.80 -3.04
N ASP A 24 10.46 -43.17 -3.37
CA ASP A 24 11.48 -42.22 -3.83
C ASP A 24 11.19 -41.73 -5.26
N ASN A 25 10.62 -42.59 -6.12
CA ASN A 25 10.06 -42.18 -7.42
C ASN A 25 8.83 -41.27 -7.28
N GLU A 26 7.91 -41.59 -6.36
CA GLU A 26 6.71 -40.79 -6.07
C GLU A 26 7.07 -39.44 -5.41
N ARG A 27 8.17 -39.40 -4.65
CA ARG A 27 8.73 -38.18 -4.08
C ARG A 27 9.29 -37.23 -5.14
N GLY A 28 9.60 -37.72 -6.34
CA GLY A 28 9.89 -36.89 -7.50
C GLY A 28 10.90 -35.77 -7.21
N ALA A 29 12.09 -36.13 -6.73
CA ALA A 29 13.17 -35.16 -6.59
C ALA A 29 13.41 -34.52 -7.98
N PRO A 30 13.26 -33.20 -8.12
CA PRO A 30 13.34 -32.56 -9.41
C PRO A 30 14.78 -32.65 -9.95
N THR A 31 14.93 -32.54 -11.26
CA THR A 31 16.25 -32.51 -11.92
C THR A 31 16.77 -31.08 -12.14
N ASP A 32 15.91 -30.08 -11.94
CA ASP A 32 16.20 -28.68 -12.16
C ASP A 32 15.65 -27.79 -11.03
N VAL A 33 16.27 -26.62 -10.88
CA VAL A 33 15.89 -25.62 -9.89
C VAL A 33 14.55 -24.97 -10.26
N GLU A 34 14.27 -24.84 -11.55
CA GLU A 34 13.08 -24.18 -12.12
C GLU A 34 11.77 -24.87 -11.69
N SER A 35 11.80 -26.18 -11.47
CA SER A 35 10.65 -26.95 -11.01
C SER A 35 10.09 -26.45 -9.68
N TYR A 36 10.93 -25.88 -8.81
CA TYR A 36 10.48 -25.36 -7.52
C TYR A 36 9.65 -24.08 -7.63
N ALA A 37 9.84 -23.28 -8.69
CA ALA A 37 9.09 -22.04 -8.90
C ALA A 37 7.69 -22.24 -9.48
N LYS A 38 7.34 -23.46 -9.91
CA LYS A 38 6.05 -23.79 -10.52
C LYS A 38 5.00 -24.09 -9.46
N PHE A 39 4.63 -23.10 -8.67
CA PHE A 39 3.55 -23.25 -7.68
C PHE A 39 2.21 -23.52 -8.37
N GLY A 40 1.32 -24.27 -7.71
CA GLY A 40 -0.04 -24.48 -8.18
C GLY A 40 -0.98 -23.32 -7.84
N ASP A 41 -2.25 -23.44 -8.26
CA ASP A 41 -3.27 -22.40 -8.07
C ASP A 41 -3.80 -22.29 -6.62
N ASP A 42 -3.52 -23.30 -5.79
CA ASP A 42 -4.02 -23.41 -4.40
C ASP A 42 -3.12 -22.65 -3.40
N LEU A 43 -2.87 -21.39 -3.68
CA LEU A 43 -2.10 -20.49 -2.83
C LEU A 43 -3.02 -19.55 -2.03
N PRO A 44 -2.62 -19.13 -0.82
CA PRO A 44 -3.27 -18.04 -0.13
C PRO A 44 -3.25 -16.75 -0.96
N ASP A 45 -4.34 -15.96 -0.93
CA ASP A 45 -4.47 -14.73 -1.72
C ASP A 45 -3.37 -13.70 -1.44
N LEU A 46 -2.86 -13.71 -0.21
CA LEU A 46 -1.74 -12.88 0.20
C LEU A 46 -0.44 -13.20 -0.56
N ILE A 47 -0.21 -14.47 -0.89
CA ILE A 47 1.05 -14.96 -1.46
C ILE A 47 1.00 -14.96 -2.98
N LYS A 48 -0.18 -15.21 -3.57
CA LYS A 48 -0.42 -15.20 -5.03
C LYS A 48 0.30 -14.08 -5.79
N PRO A 49 0.21 -12.79 -5.40
CA PRO A 49 0.87 -11.71 -6.14
C PRO A 49 2.40 -11.81 -6.11
N HIS A 50 2.98 -12.37 -5.04
CA HIS A 50 4.43 -12.50 -4.90
C HIS A 50 5.00 -13.71 -5.66
N VAL A 51 4.20 -14.73 -5.94
CA VAL A 51 4.65 -15.95 -6.63
C VAL A 51 5.01 -15.71 -8.09
N ALA A 52 4.34 -14.77 -8.76
CA ALA A 52 4.63 -14.44 -10.15
C ALA A 52 6.08 -13.94 -10.34
N GLU A 53 6.66 -13.31 -9.33
CA GLU A 53 8.02 -12.75 -9.37
C GLU A 53 9.07 -13.64 -8.69
N ILE A 54 8.65 -14.67 -7.96
CA ILE A 54 9.53 -15.48 -7.10
C ILE A 54 10.60 -16.26 -7.89
N SER A 55 10.32 -16.60 -9.16
CA SER A 55 11.29 -17.25 -10.06
C SER A 55 12.47 -16.34 -10.42
N ASN A 56 12.25 -15.03 -10.39
CA ASN A 56 13.29 -14.03 -10.65
C ASN A 56 14.01 -13.59 -9.37
N ASP A 57 13.55 -14.00 -8.19
CA ASP A 57 14.15 -13.63 -6.91
C ASP A 57 15.50 -14.37 -6.70
N PRO A 58 16.64 -13.65 -6.58
CA PRO A 58 17.94 -14.25 -6.31
C PRO A 58 18.00 -15.05 -4.98
N PHE A 59 17.21 -14.66 -3.98
CA PHE A 59 17.12 -15.37 -2.70
C PHE A 59 16.40 -16.71 -2.88
N PHE A 60 15.25 -16.71 -3.54
CA PHE A 60 14.51 -17.93 -3.86
C PHE A 60 15.38 -18.91 -4.65
N ASN A 61 16.06 -18.43 -5.69
CA ASN A 61 16.93 -19.27 -6.52
C ASN A 61 18.06 -19.94 -5.72
N LYS A 62 18.63 -19.25 -4.71
CA LYS A 62 19.61 -19.85 -3.79
C LYS A 62 18.99 -20.93 -2.90
N MET A 63 17.78 -20.70 -2.39
CA MET A 63 17.07 -21.70 -1.58
C MET A 63 16.70 -22.93 -2.41
N ALA A 64 16.19 -22.72 -3.62
CA ALA A 64 15.81 -23.78 -4.55
C ALA A 64 17.03 -24.60 -5.01
N ALA A 65 18.19 -23.97 -5.26
CA ALA A 65 19.44 -24.69 -5.54
C ALA A 65 19.87 -25.58 -4.35
N LYS A 66 19.74 -25.10 -3.12
CA LYS A 66 20.03 -25.90 -1.92
C LYS A 66 19.01 -27.02 -1.69
N ALA A 67 17.75 -26.80 -2.03
CA ALA A 67 16.72 -27.83 -1.99
C ALA A 67 17.02 -28.94 -3.00
N LEU A 68 17.45 -28.57 -4.22
CA LEU A 68 17.89 -29.51 -5.25
C LEU A 68 19.09 -30.35 -4.80
N GLU A 69 20.14 -29.71 -4.27
CA GLU A 69 21.32 -30.40 -3.71
C GLU A 69 20.96 -31.44 -2.63
N ARG A 70 19.87 -31.18 -1.88
CA ARG A 70 19.39 -32.06 -0.81
C ARG A 70 18.34 -33.07 -1.28
N GLY A 71 17.98 -33.07 -2.56
CA GLY A 71 16.95 -33.95 -3.11
C GLY A 71 15.56 -33.71 -2.52
N MET A 72 15.26 -32.47 -2.12
CA MET A 72 13.96 -32.14 -1.55
C MET A 72 12.85 -32.27 -2.62
N PRO A 73 11.75 -32.97 -2.35
CA PRO A 73 10.58 -33.00 -3.24
C PRO A 73 10.05 -31.61 -3.58
N VAL A 74 9.62 -31.38 -4.82
CA VAL A 74 9.05 -30.08 -5.27
C VAL A 74 7.92 -29.62 -4.34
N LYS A 75 6.98 -30.52 -4.06
CA LYS A 75 5.81 -30.22 -3.22
C LYS A 75 6.19 -29.86 -1.78
N GLU A 76 7.19 -30.53 -1.20
CA GLU A 76 7.64 -30.24 0.16
C GLU A 76 8.32 -28.87 0.23
N PHE A 77 9.15 -28.54 -0.76
CA PHE A 77 9.79 -27.21 -0.84
C PHE A 77 8.75 -26.10 -1.00
N GLN A 78 7.80 -26.26 -1.94
CA GLN A 78 6.75 -25.28 -2.17
C GLN A 78 5.88 -25.07 -0.93
N ALA A 79 5.48 -26.14 -0.25
CA ALA A 79 4.75 -26.04 1.02
C ALA A 79 5.56 -25.27 2.08
N THR A 80 6.86 -25.57 2.21
CA THR A 80 7.75 -24.89 3.17
C THR A 80 7.85 -23.39 2.89
N VAL A 81 7.97 -22.99 1.62
CA VAL A 81 8.01 -21.58 1.22
C VAL A 81 6.67 -20.90 1.51
N THR A 82 5.55 -21.55 1.18
CA THR A 82 4.21 -21.03 1.48
C THR A 82 4.00 -20.83 2.99
N ASP A 83 4.39 -21.80 3.81
CA ASP A 83 4.31 -21.71 5.27
C ASP A 83 5.17 -20.56 5.82
N PHE A 84 6.40 -20.42 5.33
CA PHE A 84 7.28 -19.31 5.70
C PHE A 84 6.66 -17.95 5.38
N MET A 85 6.09 -17.79 4.18
CA MET A 85 5.44 -16.54 3.77
C MET A 85 4.19 -16.25 4.62
N ASN A 86 3.41 -17.27 4.97
CA ASN A 86 2.28 -17.12 5.89
C ASN A 86 2.72 -16.66 7.28
N TYR A 87 3.76 -17.28 7.86
CA TYR A 87 4.28 -16.88 9.17
C TYR A 87 4.91 -15.49 9.13
N ALA A 88 5.61 -15.14 8.05
CA ALA A 88 6.17 -13.81 7.86
C ALA A 88 5.06 -12.76 7.79
N ALA A 89 3.94 -13.05 7.13
CA ALA A 89 2.77 -12.19 7.12
C ALA A 89 2.10 -12.05 8.48
N GLU A 90 1.86 -13.15 9.19
CA GLU A 90 1.27 -13.14 10.54
C GLU A 90 2.12 -12.34 11.53
N ALA A 91 3.45 -12.43 11.39
CA ALA A 91 4.39 -11.67 12.21
C ALA A 91 4.60 -10.22 11.73
N GLY A 92 3.96 -9.80 10.64
CA GLY A 92 4.06 -8.44 10.10
C GLY A 92 5.36 -8.12 9.37
N PHE A 93 6.14 -9.13 8.97
CA PHE A 93 7.34 -8.96 8.14
C PHE A 93 7.01 -8.75 6.66
N LEU A 94 5.84 -9.21 6.20
CA LEU A 94 5.36 -8.93 4.85
C LEU A 94 4.39 -7.75 4.90
N GLU A 95 4.66 -6.74 4.08
CA GLU A 95 3.68 -5.70 3.80
C GLU A 95 2.45 -6.34 3.11
N PRO A 96 1.23 -5.93 3.46
CA PRO A 96 0.04 -6.43 2.79
C PRO A 96 0.11 -6.10 1.28
N PRO A 97 -0.37 -7.00 0.41
CA PRO A 97 -0.38 -6.75 -1.03
C PRO A 97 -1.09 -5.44 -1.35
N VAL A 98 -0.45 -4.60 -2.16
CA VAL A 98 -1.03 -3.34 -2.62
C VAL A 98 -1.90 -3.61 -3.84
N ASP A 99 -3.21 -3.35 -3.73
CA ASP A 99 -4.08 -3.26 -4.90
C ASP A 99 -3.77 -1.95 -5.61
N VAL A 100 -2.97 -2.03 -6.67
CA VAL A 100 -2.48 -0.88 -7.43
C VAL A 100 -3.62 -0.03 -8.02
N GLU A 101 -4.73 -0.65 -8.43
CA GLU A 101 -5.86 0.09 -9.00
C GLU A 101 -6.70 0.76 -7.92
N ALA A 102 -6.91 0.09 -6.78
CA ALA A 102 -7.52 0.72 -5.61
C ALA A 102 -6.65 1.87 -5.07
N GLU A 103 -5.33 1.72 -5.06
CA GLU A 103 -4.40 2.73 -4.58
C GLU A 103 -4.38 3.95 -5.51
N LYS A 104 -4.39 3.75 -6.83
CA LYS A 104 -4.59 4.83 -7.81
C LYS A 104 -5.94 5.52 -7.62
N ALA A 105 -7.01 4.78 -7.39
CA ALA A 105 -8.32 5.38 -7.14
C ALA A 105 -8.33 6.24 -5.86
N ALA A 106 -7.67 5.76 -4.80
CA ALA A 106 -7.52 6.46 -3.52
C ALA A 106 -6.57 7.69 -3.61
N LEU A 107 -5.53 7.61 -4.44
CA LEU A 107 -4.63 8.73 -4.71
C LEU A 107 -5.31 9.84 -5.53
N THR A 108 -6.33 9.52 -6.32
CA THR A 108 -7.02 10.48 -7.17
C THR A 108 -7.86 11.47 -6.33
N PRO A 109 -7.59 12.78 -6.40
CA PRO A 109 -8.39 13.79 -5.70
C PRO A 109 -9.89 13.70 -6.04
N GLU A 110 -10.78 13.98 -5.08
CA GLU A 110 -12.23 13.89 -5.28
C GLU A 110 -12.72 14.76 -6.46
N ASN A 111 -12.15 15.96 -6.61
CA ASN A 111 -12.45 16.86 -7.71
C ASN A 111 -11.91 16.39 -9.06
N ALA A 112 -11.10 15.32 -9.12
CA ALA A 112 -10.55 14.77 -10.35
C ALA A 112 -11.16 13.42 -10.73
N LYS A 113 -11.88 12.73 -9.82
CA LYS A 113 -12.43 11.38 -10.08
C LYS A 113 -13.40 11.30 -11.26
N HIS A 114 -14.04 12.41 -11.61
CA HIS A 114 -14.97 12.49 -12.75
C HIS A 114 -14.26 12.71 -14.10
N LEU A 115 -12.97 13.04 -14.08
CA LEU A 115 -12.20 13.35 -15.29
C LEU A 115 -11.80 12.07 -16.04
N PRO A 116 -11.40 12.16 -17.31
CA PRO A 116 -10.80 11.03 -18.04
C PRO A 116 -9.54 10.49 -17.36
N ALA A 117 -9.21 9.21 -17.57
CA ALA A 117 -8.10 8.52 -16.90
C ALA A 117 -6.73 9.22 -17.04
N ALA A 118 -6.47 9.87 -18.19
CA ALA A 118 -5.25 10.64 -18.42
C ALA A 118 -5.17 11.89 -17.52
N GLU A 119 -6.29 12.60 -17.35
CA GLU A 119 -6.38 13.78 -16.48
C GLU A 119 -6.37 13.40 -15.00
N GLN A 120 -6.98 12.27 -14.65
CA GLN A 120 -6.85 11.70 -13.29
C GLN A 120 -5.40 11.38 -12.95
N LYS A 121 -4.63 10.84 -13.91
CA LYS A 121 -3.20 10.58 -13.72
C LYS A 121 -2.43 11.87 -13.41
N VAL A 122 -2.65 12.92 -14.21
CA VAL A 122 -2.02 14.23 -13.97
C VAL A 122 -2.40 14.78 -12.59
N ALA A 123 -3.67 14.67 -12.20
CA ALA A 123 -4.13 15.12 -10.89
C ALA A 123 -3.48 14.35 -9.71
N ARG A 124 -3.25 13.03 -9.88
CA ARG A 124 -2.51 12.22 -8.89
C ARG A 124 -1.06 12.68 -8.76
N GLU A 125 -0.37 12.83 -9.89
CA GLU A 125 1.03 13.26 -9.91
C GLU A 125 1.17 14.66 -9.30
N GLN A 126 0.25 15.57 -9.61
CA GLN A 126 0.22 16.90 -9.02
C GLN A 126 0.04 16.85 -7.50
N ARG A 127 -0.93 16.06 -7.01
CA ARG A 127 -1.15 15.85 -5.57
C ARG A 127 0.11 15.36 -4.87
N MET A 128 0.79 14.37 -5.45
CA MET A 128 2.01 13.79 -4.89
C MET A 128 3.14 14.83 -4.84
N ASN A 129 3.37 15.53 -5.94
CA ASN A 129 4.40 16.56 -6.06
C ASN A 129 4.14 17.72 -5.10
N ASP A 130 2.90 18.17 -4.96
CA ASP A 130 2.52 19.22 -4.02
C ASP A 130 2.81 18.78 -2.58
N ASN A 131 2.52 17.52 -2.24
CA ASN A 131 2.80 16.93 -0.93
C ASN A 131 4.30 16.88 -0.61
N PHE A 132 5.13 16.47 -1.57
CA PHE A 132 6.58 16.49 -1.40
C PHE A 132 7.16 17.90 -1.34
N ALA A 133 6.68 18.81 -2.19
CA ALA A 133 7.13 20.21 -2.21
C ALA A 133 6.85 20.92 -0.89
N TRP A 134 5.75 20.60 -0.21
CA TRP A 134 5.48 21.14 1.12
C TRP A 134 6.41 20.57 2.20
N LEU A 135 6.76 19.28 2.13
CA LEU A 135 7.77 18.70 3.02
C LEU A 135 9.14 19.37 2.79
N ASP A 136 9.50 19.65 1.53
CA ASP A 136 10.70 20.41 1.19
C ASP A 136 10.67 21.84 1.75
N GLN A 137 9.53 22.51 1.63
CA GLN A 137 9.35 23.84 2.20
C GLN A 137 9.44 23.81 3.72
N LEU A 138 8.91 22.78 4.38
CA LEU A 138 9.00 22.61 5.83
C LEU A 138 10.45 22.34 6.27
N ALA A 139 11.20 21.58 5.48
CA ALA A 139 12.62 21.32 5.71
C ALA A 139 13.50 22.56 5.51
N ALA A 140 13.12 23.43 4.57
CA ALA A 140 13.84 24.66 4.27
C ALA A 140 13.59 25.81 5.28
N ARG A 141 12.67 25.64 6.24
CA ARG A 141 12.39 26.70 7.23
C ARG A 141 13.53 26.86 8.22
N SER A 142 14.02 28.08 8.35
CA SER A 142 15.08 28.47 9.29
C SER A 142 14.57 29.11 10.59
N ASP A 143 13.26 29.28 10.71
CA ASP A 143 12.59 29.94 11.86
C ASP A 143 12.37 29.02 13.07
N GLY A 144 12.89 27.79 13.02
CA GLY A 144 12.73 26.78 14.08
C GLY A 144 11.37 26.07 14.08
N THR A 145 10.48 26.34 13.11
CA THR A 145 9.19 25.65 12.94
C THR A 145 9.23 24.54 11.89
N GLY A 146 10.39 24.34 11.28
CA GLY A 146 10.65 23.31 10.26
C GLY A 146 10.99 21.94 10.83
N ILE A 147 11.20 20.98 9.91
CA ILE A 147 11.71 19.65 10.22
C ILE A 147 13.13 19.49 9.65
N PRO A 148 13.97 18.60 10.20
CA PRO A 148 15.23 18.23 9.57
C PRO A 148 15.04 17.66 8.15
N SER A 149 15.98 17.92 7.24
CA SER A 149 15.90 17.47 5.85
C SER A 149 15.87 15.95 5.73
N ASP A 150 16.62 15.24 6.56
CA ASP A 150 16.65 13.78 6.63
C ASP A 150 15.29 13.20 7.08
N VAL A 151 14.58 13.90 7.97
CA VAL A 151 13.21 13.53 8.38
C VAL A 151 12.22 13.74 7.23
N ALA A 152 12.37 14.83 6.46
CA ALA A 152 11.55 15.08 5.29
C ALA A 152 11.75 14.00 4.20
N ASP A 153 13.01 13.64 3.94
CA ASP A 153 13.34 12.58 2.98
C ASP A 153 12.84 11.21 3.44
N TYR A 154 13.00 10.88 4.72
CA TYR A 154 12.45 9.66 5.29
C TYR A 154 10.93 9.60 5.17
N ALA A 155 10.23 10.71 5.46
CA ALA A 155 8.79 10.80 5.32
C ALA A 155 8.34 10.61 3.85
N LYS A 156 9.05 11.19 2.88
CA LYS A 156 8.77 10.97 1.45
C LYS A 156 8.92 9.50 1.06
N THR A 157 10.00 8.85 1.50
CA THR A 157 10.24 7.43 1.19
C THR A 157 9.20 6.51 1.81
N MET A 158 8.84 6.73 3.08
CA MET A 158 7.93 5.81 3.78
C MET A 158 6.46 6.05 3.48
N LEU A 159 6.08 7.28 3.12
CA LEU A 159 4.67 7.65 2.93
C LEU A 159 4.31 7.92 1.47
N GLY A 160 5.29 8.22 0.63
CA GLY A 160 5.09 8.71 -0.74
C GLY A 160 4.50 7.69 -1.71
N ASP A 161 4.60 6.40 -1.41
CA ASP A 161 4.04 5.36 -2.27
C ASP A 161 2.59 5.01 -1.92
N SER A 162 1.99 5.66 -0.90
CA SER A 162 0.63 5.37 -0.45
C SER A 162 -0.31 6.58 -0.39
N ALA A 163 -1.56 6.39 -0.80
CA ALA A 163 -2.66 7.32 -0.66
C ALA A 163 -2.83 7.79 0.80
N LYS A 164 -2.72 6.86 1.76
CA LYS A 164 -2.82 7.17 3.18
C LYS A 164 -1.67 8.06 3.65
N GLY A 165 -0.47 7.84 3.16
CA GLY A 165 0.69 8.69 3.43
C GLY A 165 0.47 10.11 2.92
N HIS A 166 -0.04 10.27 1.70
CA HIS A 166 -0.39 11.59 1.16
C HIS A 166 -1.54 12.26 1.95
N MET A 167 -2.56 11.51 2.39
CA MET A 167 -3.61 12.04 3.28
C MET A 167 -3.07 12.53 4.62
N LEU A 168 -2.09 11.82 5.20
CA LEU A 168 -1.44 12.26 6.43
C LEU A 168 -0.65 13.56 6.22
N ILE A 169 0.08 13.68 5.12
CA ILE A 169 0.81 14.91 4.75
C ILE A 169 -0.17 16.09 4.61
N GLU A 170 -1.31 15.88 3.95
CA GLU A 170 -2.36 16.88 3.79
C GLU A 170 -2.99 17.29 5.13
N PHE A 171 -3.23 16.32 6.02
CA PHE A 171 -3.71 16.59 7.37
C PHE A 171 -2.73 17.47 8.15
N MET A 172 -1.44 17.11 8.14
CA MET A 172 -0.40 17.90 8.83
C MET A 172 -0.30 19.32 8.24
N ARG A 173 -0.36 19.45 6.92
CA ARG A 173 -0.37 20.74 6.22
C ARG A 173 -1.56 21.61 6.64
N ALA A 174 -2.75 21.01 6.72
CA ALA A 174 -3.96 21.71 7.15
C ALA A 174 -3.84 22.19 8.61
N GLN A 175 -3.22 21.39 9.47
CA GLN A 175 -3.02 21.74 10.88
C GLN A 175 -1.93 22.82 11.08
N SER A 176 -0.94 22.91 10.19
CA SER A 176 0.13 23.93 10.25
C SER A 176 -0.27 25.31 9.70
N GLY A 177 -1.56 25.57 9.45
CA GLY A 177 -2.07 26.84 8.93
C GLY A 177 -1.85 27.06 7.42
N GLY A 178 -1.36 26.05 6.71
CA GLY A 178 -1.27 26.05 5.25
C GLY A 178 -2.55 25.46 4.67
N GLY A 179 -3.65 26.21 4.63
CA GLY A 179 -4.92 25.70 4.12
C GLY A 179 -4.81 25.21 2.67
N GLN A 180 -4.96 23.90 2.45
CA GLN A 180 -6.07 23.22 1.76
C GLN A 180 -5.72 21.73 1.70
N GLY A 181 -6.30 20.94 2.60
CA GLY A 181 -6.17 19.48 2.61
C GLY A 181 -7.55 18.83 2.60
N PRO A 182 -7.82 17.82 1.77
CA PRO A 182 -9.08 17.10 1.77
C PRO A 182 -9.06 16.08 2.91
N LEU A 183 -9.85 16.33 3.96
CA LEU A 183 -10.22 15.29 4.91
C LEU A 183 -11.59 14.74 4.51
N PRO A 184 -11.71 13.45 4.14
CA PRO A 184 -12.98 12.78 4.06
C PRO A 184 -13.38 12.34 5.47
N GLY A 185 -14.40 12.96 6.05
CA GLY A 185 -14.98 12.47 7.29
C GLY A 185 -15.58 13.54 8.18
N ASP A 186 -16.90 13.60 8.14
CA ASP A 186 -17.84 14.08 9.15
C ASP A 186 -17.87 15.58 9.51
N GLY A 187 -19.09 16.11 9.53
CA GLY A 187 -19.37 17.53 9.74
C GLY A 187 -18.90 18.01 11.11
N GLY A 188 -17.96 18.95 11.14
CA GLY A 188 -17.50 19.51 12.42
C GLY A 188 -16.64 20.75 12.27
N LYS A 189 -17.31 21.92 12.29
CA LYS A 189 -16.78 23.27 12.58
C LYS A 189 -15.32 23.55 12.21
N VAL A 190 -15.13 24.08 11.00
CA VAL A 190 -13.93 24.84 10.61
C VAL A 190 -13.80 26.06 11.52
N THR A 191 -12.89 26.00 12.49
CA THR A 191 -12.36 27.16 13.22
C THR A 191 -10.96 27.45 12.69
N GLY A 192 -10.87 27.74 11.40
CA GLY A 192 -9.66 28.15 10.70
C GLY A 192 -9.96 29.38 9.85
N ASP A 193 -9.51 30.53 10.35
CA ASP A 193 -9.56 31.88 9.78
C ASP A 193 -10.93 32.44 9.36
N ALA A 194 -11.76 32.71 10.36
CA ALA A 194 -13.07 33.33 10.18
C ALA A 194 -13.02 34.67 9.41
N ARG A 195 -11.88 35.38 9.42
CA ARG A 195 -11.73 36.64 8.67
C ARG A 195 -11.53 36.38 7.17
N ALA A 196 -10.78 35.36 6.80
CA ALA A 196 -10.60 34.95 5.41
C ALA A 196 -11.90 34.41 4.80
N GLU A 197 -12.68 33.65 5.56
CA GLU A 197 -13.99 33.15 5.10
C GLU A 197 -15.02 34.29 4.93
N LEU A 198 -15.01 35.30 5.82
CA LEU A 198 -15.85 36.49 5.66
C LEU A 198 -15.44 37.34 4.45
N GLN A 199 -14.14 37.45 4.15
CA GLN A 199 -13.65 38.12 2.95
C GLN A 199 -14.08 37.38 1.68
N ARG A 200 -13.94 36.05 1.66
CA ARG A 200 -14.42 35.22 0.55
C ARG A 200 -15.92 35.38 0.32
N ARG A 201 -16.72 35.36 1.40
CA ARG A 201 -18.17 35.56 1.33
C ARG A 201 -18.55 36.97 0.85
N SER A 202 -17.77 38.00 1.21
CA SER A 202 -18.02 39.38 0.73
C SER A 202 -17.79 39.58 -0.76
N ALA A 203 -16.98 38.73 -1.41
CA ALA A 203 -16.73 38.79 -2.84
C ALA A 203 -17.80 38.05 -3.68
N LEU A 204 -18.78 37.40 -3.03
CA LEU A 204 -19.85 36.70 -3.75
C LEU A 204 -20.86 37.70 -4.32
N PRO A 205 -21.38 37.47 -5.54
CA PRO A 205 -22.41 38.31 -6.18
C PRO A 205 -23.64 38.52 -5.28
N GLU A 206 -24.01 37.49 -4.51
CA GLU A 206 -25.13 37.51 -3.57
C GLU A 206 -24.94 38.50 -2.41
N ASN A 207 -23.70 38.85 -2.08
CA ASN A 207 -23.34 39.78 -1.01
C ASN A 207 -22.80 41.11 -1.55
N THR A 208 -22.91 41.39 -2.85
CA THR A 208 -22.39 42.62 -3.47
C THR A 208 -23.54 43.57 -3.84
N PRO A 209 -23.74 44.68 -3.11
CA PRO A 209 -24.80 45.63 -3.41
C PRO A 209 -24.64 46.21 -4.82
N GLY A 210 -25.66 46.05 -5.65
CA GLY A 210 -25.65 46.50 -7.06
C GLY A 210 -25.43 45.38 -8.08
N ASP A 211 -25.13 44.14 -7.65
CA ASP A 211 -25.16 42.97 -8.52
C ASP A 211 -26.60 42.48 -8.75
N ALA A 212 -26.87 41.90 -9.92
CA ALA A 212 -28.18 41.36 -10.27
C ALA A 212 -28.61 40.18 -9.38
N LYS A 213 -27.65 39.51 -8.73
CA LYS A 213 -27.87 38.37 -7.83
C LYS A 213 -27.85 38.78 -6.34
N PHE A 214 -27.80 40.07 -6.04
CA PHE A 214 -27.75 40.56 -4.67
C PHE A 214 -28.93 40.06 -3.83
N ASP A 215 -28.62 39.39 -2.72
CA ASP A 215 -29.58 38.98 -1.70
C ASP A 215 -29.30 39.74 -0.40
N LYS A 216 -30.24 40.61 -0.05
CA LYS A 216 -30.18 41.43 1.14
C LYS A 216 -30.06 40.59 2.42
N ALA A 217 -30.73 39.44 2.51
CA ALA A 217 -30.68 38.59 3.70
C ALA A 217 -29.31 37.91 3.87
N CYS A 218 -28.67 37.53 2.76
CA CYS A 218 -27.32 36.99 2.76
C CYS A 218 -26.29 38.05 3.15
N HIS A 219 -26.43 39.26 2.62
CA HIS A 219 -25.58 40.40 2.94
C HIS A 219 -25.72 40.83 4.42
N ASP A 220 -26.94 40.95 4.94
CA ASP A 220 -27.18 41.36 6.33
C ASP A 220 -26.62 40.32 7.32
N LYS A 221 -26.72 39.03 6.98
CA LYS A 221 -26.10 37.94 7.75
C LYS A 221 -24.58 38.01 7.72
N LEU A 222 -23.99 38.31 6.56
CA LEU A 222 -22.55 38.51 6.42
C LEU A 222 -22.06 39.69 7.28
N MET A 223 -22.78 40.81 7.28
CA MET A 223 -22.44 41.98 8.09
C MET A 223 -22.57 41.72 9.59
N ALA A 224 -23.58 40.96 10.02
CA ALA A 224 -23.73 40.51 11.40
C ALA A 224 -22.60 39.57 11.83
N ASP A 225 -22.12 38.71 10.92
CA ASP A 225 -20.98 37.83 11.19
C ASP A 225 -19.66 38.63 11.28
N TYR A 226 -19.48 39.69 10.47
CA TYR A 226 -18.36 40.65 10.59
C TYR A 226 -18.36 41.38 11.93
N GLN A 227 -19.52 41.87 12.39
CA GLN A 227 -19.65 42.57 13.68
C GLN A 227 -19.35 41.68 14.88
N LYS A 228 -19.58 40.37 14.78
CA LYS A 228 -19.24 39.42 15.85
C LYS A 228 -17.74 39.09 15.89
N LEU A 229 -17.00 39.35 14.81
CA LEU A 229 -15.58 39.04 14.69
C LEU A 229 -14.66 40.20 15.11
N ILE A 230 -15.18 41.43 15.12
CA ILE A 230 -14.48 42.64 15.55
C ILE A 230 -15.08 43.05 16.91
N PRO A 231 -14.42 42.81 18.05
CA PRO A 231 -14.90 43.29 19.35
C PRO A 231 -14.90 44.82 19.45
#